data_AF-A0A3D0T4X1-F1
#
_entry.id   AF-A0A3D0T4X1-F1
#
_cell.length_a   1.000
_cell.length_b   1.000
_cell.length_c   1.000
_cell.angle_alpha   90.00
_cell.angle_beta   90.00
_cell.angle_gamma   90.00
#
_symmetry.space_group_name_H-M   'P 1'
#
loop_
_entity.id
_entity.type
_entity.pdbx_description
1 polymer ?
#
loop_
_entity_poly.entity_id
_entity_poly.type
_entity_poly.pdbx_seq_one_letter_code
_entity_poly.pdbx_strand_id
1 'polypeptide(L)'
;MLPVLFSIGNVAVSSFGVFLSLAFLFGVFLIWRLSRAWDLPEEKILDLTLLSFIGGLLGARIFFVAEHLQVFMSLEKMLFINKYPGLSFWGGLLGGWLALYFFSKKFKMDFAAVADIGMVGFLGGLILGNLGCFLGGCGVGIASNLFFAIPMVGVIGKRFPVQALEAIALSLVLVRIWSKATHFHPRGLIVSQCLIYIGAVKLLLEPLKEDSGGFLFPLTLIILGIHIFYRIYSGKRTLLADIKSFLKFVLSLFNDTKARNLAVQQIKKSWYNQKISIAWQMRNFGKFLRRKHVKIAP
;
A
#
# COMPACT_ATOMS: atom_id res chain seq x y z
N MET A 1 2.34 -19.06 14.89
CA MET A 1 3.12 -17.89 14.44
C MET A 1 4.59 -18.16 14.72
N LEU A 2 5.49 -17.74 13.84
CA LEU A 2 6.94 -18.04 13.91
C LEU A 2 7.69 -16.71 14.01
N PRO A 3 7.84 -16.09 15.19
CA PRO A 3 8.47 -14.77 15.31
C PRO A 3 9.97 -14.80 14.96
N VAL A 4 10.64 -15.93 15.22
CA VAL A 4 12.03 -16.21 14.84
C VAL A 4 12.03 -17.38 13.86
N LEU A 5 12.68 -17.20 12.71
CA LEU A 5 12.80 -18.25 11.68
C LEU A 5 13.94 -19.20 11.99
N PHE A 6 15.12 -18.64 12.25
CA PHE A 6 16.33 -19.36 12.64
C PHE A 6 17.28 -18.39 13.34
N SER A 7 18.21 -18.94 14.12
CA SER A 7 19.23 -18.17 14.82
C SER A 7 20.60 -18.53 14.24
N ILE A 8 21.39 -17.53 13.86
CA ILE A 8 22.80 -17.70 13.49
C ILE A 8 23.63 -17.18 14.66
N GLY A 9 24.13 -18.10 15.49
CA GLY A 9 24.82 -17.75 16.74
C GLY A 9 23.92 -16.93 17.67
N ASN A 10 24.36 -15.72 18.03
CA ASN A 10 23.60 -14.79 18.89
C ASN A 10 22.60 -13.89 18.12
N VAL A 11 22.51 -14.00 16.80
CA VAL A 11 21.59 -13.17 15.99
C VAL A 11 20.36 -13.98 15.63
N ALA A 12 19.22 -13.64 16.24
CA ALA A 12 17.93 -14.20 15.90
C ALA A 12 17.37 -13.50 14.64
N VAL A 13 17.13 -14.26 13.57
CA VAL A 13 16.49 -13.74 12.35
C VAL A 13 14.99 -13.78 12.54
N SER A 14 14.38 -12.60 12.69
CA SER A 14 12.93 -12.48 12.87
C SER A 14 12.18 -12.63 11.55
N SER A 15 11.01 -13.26 11.58
CA SER A 15 10.11 -13.31 10.42
C SER A 15 9.72 -11.92 9.95
N PHE A 16 9.52 -10.98 10.88
CA PHE A 16 9.21 -9.60 10.55
C PHE A 16 10.33 -8.94 9.74
N GLY A 17 11.59 -9.11 10.14
CA GLY A 17 12.75 -8.55 9.42
C GLY A 17 12.86 -9.11 8.00
N VAL A 18 12.71 -10.43 7.83
CA VAL A 18 12.74 -11.06 6.50
C VAL A 18 11.62 -10.55 5.60
N PHE A 19 10.39 -10.44 6.12
CA PHE A 19 9.26 -9.91 5.37
C PHE A 19 9.43 -8.42 5.06
N LEU A 20 10.10 -7.64 5.91
CA LEU A 20 10.43 -6.25 5.64
C LEU A 20 11.44 -6.12 4.50
N SER A 21 12.47 -6.99 4.46
CA SER A 21 13.41 -7.06 3.33
C SER A 21 12.70 -7.47 2.04
N LEU A 22 11.82 -8.47 2.09
CA LEU A 22 10.99 -8.87 0.95
C LEU A 22 10.04 -7.75 0.51
N ALA A 23 9.46 -7.00 1.45
CA ALA A 23 8.61 -5.85 1.18
C ALA A 23 9.35 -4.77 0.39
N PHE A 24 10.58 -4.46 0.81
CA PHE A 24 11.43 -3.53 0.08
C PHE A 24 11.74 -4.04 -1.33
N LEU A 25 12.25 -5.28 -1.48
CA LEU A 25 12.59 -5.86 -2.77
C LEU A 25 11.39 -5.93 -3.72
N PHE A 26 10.22 -6.32 -3.20
CA PHE A 26 8.99 -6.36 -3.98
C PHE A 26 8.53 -4.96 -4.40
N GLY A 27 8.63 -3.97 -3.50
CA GLY A 27 8.35 -2.58 -3.82
C GLY A 27 9.26 -2.05 -4.94
N VAL A 28 10.58 -2.28 -4.83
CA VAL A 28 11.55 -1.92 -5.88
C VAL A 28 11.24 -2.62 -7.19
N PHE A 29 10.89 -3.91 -7.16
CA PHE A 29 10.51 -4.67 -8.34
C PHE A 29 9.28 -4.07 -9.05
N LEU A 30 8.24 -3.68 -8.30
CA LEU A 30 7.05 -3.04 -8.87
C LEU A 30 7.38 -1.68 -9.48
N ILE A 31 8.21 -0.89 -8.79
CA ILE A 31 8.68 0.42 -9.26
C ILE A 31 9.45 0.26 -10.58
N TRP A 32 10.42 -0.65 -10.62
CA TRP A 32 11.21 -0.95 -11.82
C TRP A 32 10.33 -1.43 -12.98
N ARG A 33 9.32 -2.26 -12.70
CA ARG A 33 8.41 -2.74 -13.73
C ARG A 33 7.56 -1.62 -14.32
N LEU A 34 7.13 -0.65 -13.50
CA LEU A 34 6.37 0.51 -13.95
C LEU A 34 7.23 1.56 -14.65
N SER A 35 8.47 1.78 -14.19
CA SER A 35 9.40 2.70 -14.88
C SER A 35 9.62 2.26 -16.33
N ARG A 36 9.74 0.95 -16.57
CA ARG A 36 9.81 0.36 -17.91
C ARG A 36 8.55 0.53 -18.73
N ALA A 37 7.38 0.42 -18.09
CA ALA A 37 6.11 0.58 -18.78
C ALA A 37 5.87 2.04 -19.22
N TRP A 38 6.44 3.01 -18.52
CA TRP A 38 6.24 4.45 -18.75
C TRP A 38 7.41 5.12 -19.45
N ASP A 39 8.41 4.35 -19.89
CA ASP A 39 9.61 4.84 -20.55
C ASP A 39 10.35 5.92 -19.74
N LEU A 40 10.38 5.73 -18.42
CA LEU A 40 11.11 6.61 -17.50
C LEU A 40 12.53 6.09 -17.28
N PRO A 41 13.51 6.97 -17.03
CA PRO A 41 14.90 6.57 -16.81
C PRO A 41 15.02 5.68 -15.57
N GLU A 42 15.19 4.37 -15.81
CA GLU A 42 15.18 3.31 -14.78
C GLU A 42 16.23 3.58 -13.69
N GLU A 43 17.45 3.94 -14.10
CA GLU A 43 18.56 4.23 -13.19
C GLU A 43 18.21 5.33 -12.20
N LYS A 44 17.68 6.47 -12.71
CA LYS A 44 17.29 7.60 -11.86
C LYS A 44 16.15 7.25 -10.91
N ILE A 45 15.22 6.39 -11.33
CA ILE A 45 14.11 5.94 -10.48
C ILE A 45 14.61 5.01 -9.38
N LEU A 46 15.53 4.10 -9.70
CA LEU A 46 16.13 3.21 -8.70
C LEU A 46 16.98 4.00 -7.70
N ASP A 47 17.80 4.95 -8.17
CA ASP A 47 18.55 5.88 -7.32
C ASP A 47 17.62 6.64 -6.39
N LEU A 48 16.53 7.18 -6.94
CA LEU A 48 15.53 7.90 -6.17
C LEU A 48 14.84 7.01 -5.14
N THR A 49 14.54 5.76 -5.50
CA THR A 49 13.93 4.77 -4.58
C THR A 49 14.86 4.45 -3.42
N LEU A 50 16.16 4.26 -3.69
CA LEU A 50 17.18 4.04 -2.67
C LEU A 50 17.36 5.27 -1.76
N LEU A 51 17.42 6.46 -2.34
CA LEU A 51 17.52 7.72 -1.57
C LEU A 51 16.28 7.96 -0.71
N SER A 52 15.08 7.66 -1.23
CA SER A 52 13.84 7.70 -0.45
C SER A 52 13.81 6.67 0.67
N PHE A 53 14.34 5.47 0.44
CA PHE A 53 14.45 4.46 1.48
C PHE A 53 15.41 4.89 2.60
N ILE A 54 16.58 5.43 2.26
CA ILE A 54 17.55 5.97 3.23
C ILE A 54 16.94 7.16 3.98
N GLY A 55 16.30 8.08 3.26
CA GLY A 55 15.58 9.22 3.88
C GLY A 55 14.48 8.77 4.83
N GLY A 56 13.78 7.67 4.50
CA GLY A 56 12.82 7.02 5.38
C GLY A 56 13.47 6.43 6.63
N LEU A 57 14.57 5.68 6.51
CA LEU A 57 15.27 5.13 7.68
C LEU A 57 15.78 6.23 8.62
N LEU A 58 16.36 7.30 8.06
CA LEU A 58 16.82 8.45 8.84
C LEU A 58 15.64 9.17 9.50
N GLY A 59 14.57 9.45 8.76
CA GLY A 59 13.37 10.09 9.29
C GLY A 59 12.71 9.26 10.40
N ALA A 60 12.63 7.94 10.22
CA ALA A 60 12.09 7.01 11.20
C ALA A 60 12.86 7.06 12.51
N ARG A 61 14.19 7.15 12.44
CA ARG A 61 15.05 7.24 13.62
C ARG A 61 14.96 8.60 14.30
N ILE A 62 15.04 9.69 13.54
CA ILE A 62 14.95 11.06 14.06
C ILE A 62 13.63 11.26 14.80
N PHE A 63 12.52 10.82 14.20
CA PHE A 63 11.20 10.97 14.81
C PHE A 63 11.03 10.10 16.05
N PHE A 64 11.53 8.85 16.03
CA PHE A 64 11.52 7.99 17.22
C PHE A 64 12.31 8.60 18.39
N VAL A 65 13.49 9.17 18.11
CA VAL A 65 14.28 9.87 19.11
C VAL A 65 13.54 11.11 19.64
N ALA A 66 12.85 11.84 18.75
CA ALA A 66 12.04 12.99 19.13
C ALA A 66 10.86 12.60 20.05
N GLU A 67 10.20 11.46 19.80
CA GLU A 67 9.13 10.92 20.65
C GLU A 67 9.65 10.50 22.04
N HIS A 68 10.92 10.11 22.15
CA HIS A 68 11.55 9.60 23.37
C HIS A 68 12.72 10.46 23.86
N LEU A 69 12.65 11.78 23.70
CA LEU A 69 13.73 12.73 24.03
C LEU A 69 14.31 12.55 25.45
N GLN A 70 13.46 12.23 26.43
CA GLN A 70 13.87 12.05 27.82
C GLN A 70 14.84 10.86 28.03
N VAL A 71 14.78 9.84 27.17
CA VAL A 71 15.62 8.63 27.25
C VAL A 71 16.91 8.78 26.42
N PHE A 72 16.87 9.62 25.39
CA PHE A 72 17.93 9.76 24.38
C PHE A 72 18.70 11.09 24.50
N MET A 73 19.06 11.52 25.71
CA MET A 73 19.82 12.76 25.91
C MET A 73 21.29 12.71 25.46
N SER A 74 21.84 11.54 25.08
CA SER A 74 23.21 11.40 24.59
C SER A 74 23.27 10.93 23.12
N LEU A 75 24.15 11.58 22.33
CA LEU A 75 24.37 11.31 20.90
C LEU A 75 24.67 9.83 20.59
N GLU A 76 25.39 9.15 21.47
CA GLU A 76 25.69 7.71 21.32
C GLU A 76 24.40 6.86 21.33
N LYS A 77 23.48 7.14 22.27
CA LYS A 77 22.20 6.40 22.35
C LYS A 77 21.32 6.66 21.12
N MET A 78 21.40 7.86 20.54
CA MET A 78 20.64 8.22 19.34
C MET A 78 21.09 7.41 18.11
N LEU A 79 22.39 7.18 17.93
CA LEU A 79 22.95 6.56 16.72
C LEU A 79 23.06 5.03 16.79
N PHE A 80 23.26 4.44 17.98
CA PHE A 80 23.44 2.98 18.10
C PHE A 80 22.11 2.20 18.07
N ILE A 81 21.65 1.86 16.86
CA ILE A 81 20.44 1.05 16.61
C ILE A 81 20.54 -0.35 17.24
N ASN A 82 21.73 -0.96 17.24
CA ASN A 82 21.93 -2.31 17.79
C ASN A 82 21.74 -2.39 19.31
N LYS A 83 22.03 -1.31 20.06
CA LYS A 83 21.84 -1.24 21.52
C LYS A 83 20.46 -0.70 21.91
N TYR A 84 19.90 0.20 21.11
CA TYR A 84 18.61 0.84 21.36
C TYR A 84 17.71 0.70 20.12
N PRO A 85 17.07 -0.46 19.94
CA PRO A 85 16.19 -0.69 18.79
C PRO A 85 14.97 0.23 18.88
N GLY A 86 14.58 0.79 17.73
CA GLY A 86 13.42 1.68 17.66
C GLY A 86 13.41 2.52 16.38
N LEU A 87 12.31 2.43 15.65
CA LEU A 87 12.04 3.16 14.42
C LEU A 87 10.56 3.55 14.42
N SER A 88 10.28 4.83 14.16
CA SER A 88 8.90 5.32 14.07
C SER A 88 8.41 5.21 12.63
N PHE A 89 7.26 4.56 12.43
CA PHE A 89 6.63 4.45 11.12
C PHE A 89 6.31 5.83 10.53
N TRP A 90 5.84 6.76 11.36
CA TRP A 90 5.48 8.12 10.96
C TRP A 90 6.69 8.91 10.46
N GLY A 91 7.80 8.84 11.21
CA GLY A 91 9.07 9.43 10.80
C GLY A 91 9.57 8.85 9.48
N GLY A 92 9.39 7.54 9.27
CA GLY A 92 9.81 6.88 8.05
C GLY A 92 9.02 7.31 6.82
N LEU A 93 7.70 7.41 6.98
CA LEU A 93 6.82 7.88 5.92
C LEU A 93 7.15 9.33 5.53
N LEU A 94 7.32 10.21 6.52
CA LEU A 94 7.62 11.62 6.30
C LEU A 94 9.02 11.83 5.71
N GLY A 95 10.05 11.16 6.26
CA GLY A 95 11.42 11.24 5.76
C GLY A 95 11.56 10.70 4.34
N GLY A 96 10.89 9.59 4.03
CA GLY A 96 10.88 9.02 2.68
C GLY A 96 10.17 9.92 1.67
N TRP A 97 9.04 10.52 2.05
CA TRP A 97 8.30 11.47 1.21
C TRP A 97 9.11 12.75 0.93
N LEU A 98 9.75 13.33 1.96
CA LEU A 98 10.61 14.50 1.80
C LEU A 98 11.79 14.19 0.87
N ALA A 99 12.47 13.06 1.08
CA ALA A 99 13.56 12.63 0.21
C ALA A 99 13.06 12.44 -1.24
N LEU A 100 11.91 11.79 -1.44
CA LEU A 100 11.31 11.64 -2.77
C LEU A 100 11.10 13.00 -3.45
N TYR A 101 10.54 13.97 -2.74
CA TYR A 101 10.25 15.31 -3.24
C TYR A 101 11.51 16.12 -3.57
N PHE A 102 12.50 16.12 -2.67
CA PHE A 102 13.74 16.87 -2.88
C PHE A 102 14.58 16.29 -4.03
N PHE A 103 14.75 14.96 -4.05
CA PHE A 103 15.55 14.32 -5.07
C PHE A 103 14.85 14.23 -6.43
N SER A 104 13.50 14.13 -6.49
CA SER A 104 12.78 14.24 -7.76
C SER A 104 13.01 15.60 -8.43
N LYS A 105 13.02 16.67 -7.64
CA LYS A 105 13.35 18.03 -8.12
C LYS A 105 14.81 18.13 -8.57
N LYS A 106 15.74 17.56 -7.80
CA LYS A 106 17.17 17.54 -8.15
C LYS A 106 17.42 16.82 -9.48
N PHE A 107 16.72 15.72 -9.72
CA PHE A 107 16.82 14.95 -10.96
C PHE A 107 15.98 15.49 -12.12
N LYS A 108 15.31 16.64 -11.95
CA LYS A 108 14.41 17.27 -12.93
C LYS A 108 13.31 16.34 -13.42
N MET A 109 12.82 15.48 -12.54
CA MET A 109 11.72 14.56 -12.82
C MET A 109 10.39 15.15 -12.35
N ASP A 110 9.30 14.83 -13.04
CA ASP A 110 7.98 15.22 -12.57
C ASP A 110 7.63 14.44 -11.30
N PHE A 111 7.51 15.17 -10.19
CA PHE A 111 7.16 14.62 -8.88
C PHE A 111 5.84 13.86 -8.92
N ALA A 112 4.84 14.28 -9.69
CA ALA A 112 3.55 13.60 -9.73
C ALA A 112 3.65 12.20 -10.37
N ALA A 113 4.46 12.06 -11.43
CA ALA A 113 4.71 10.77 -12.08
C ALA A 113 5.55 9.84 -11.18
N VAL A 114 6.57 10.40 -10.54
CA VAL A 114 7.41 9.68 -9.58
C VAL A 114 6.59 9.21 -8.38
N ALA A 115 5.73 10.07 -7.83
CA ALA A 115 4.88 9.75 -6.70
C ALA A 115 3.84 8.66 -7.03
N ASP A 116 3.29 8.67 -8.25
CA ASP A 116 2.41 7.59 -8.72
C ASP A 116 3.10 6.22 -8.67
N ILE A 117 4.32 6.11 -9.22
CA ILE A 117 5.10 4.86 -9.23
C ILE A 117 5.52 4.48 -7.82
N GLY A 118 6.03 5.46 -7.05
CA GLY A 118 6.44 5.28 -5.66
C GLY A 118 5.32 4.75 -4.79
N MET A 119 4.08 5.22 -4.98
CA MET A 119 2.92 4.72 -4.24
C MET A 119 2.53 3.28 -4.59
N VAL A 120 2.75 2.83 -5.83
CA VAL A 120 2.53 1.41 -6.17
C VAL A 120 3.57 0.53 -5.48
N GLY A 121 4.83 0.96 -5.47
CA GLY A 121 5.89 0.29 -4.70
C GLY A 121 5.59 0.26 -3.20
N PHE A 122 5.17 1.38 -2.63
CA PHE A 122 4.77 1.50 -1.24
C PHE A 122 3.58 0.58 -0.89
N LEU A 123 2.58 0.49 -1.76
CA LEU A 123 1.45 -0.42 -1.60
C LEU A 123 1.90 -1.89 -1.58
N GLY A 124 2.84 -2.28 -2.47
CA GLY A 124 3.47 -3.60 -2.43
C GLY A 124 4.21 -3.86 -1.12
N GLY A 125 4.93 -2.86 -0.63
CA GLY A 125 5.62 -2.90 0.65
C GLY A 125 4.65 -3.10 1.83
N LEU A 126 3.52 -2.38 1.86
CA LEU A 126 2.51 -2.52 2.91
C LEU A 126 1.89 -3.93 2.96
N ILE A 127 1.67 -4.57 1.82
CA ILE A 127 1.13 -5.93 1.76
C ILE A 127 2.05 -6.92 2.46
N LEU A 128 3.34 -6.94 2.08
CA LEU A 128 4.32 -7.84 2.67
C LEU A 128 4.68 -7.44 4.10
N GLY A 129 4.69 -6.15 4.42
CA GLY A 129 4.86 -5.65 5.78
C GLY A 129 3.76 -6.14 6.71
N ASN A 130 2.50 -6.11 6.27
CA ASN A 130 1.37 -6.64 7.05
C ASN A 130 1.43 -8.16 7.23
N LEU A 131 1.89 -8.92 6.22
CA LEU A 131 2.16 -10.35 6.36
C LEU A 131 3.32 -10.62 7.34
N GLY A 132 4.36 -9.78 7.32
CA GLY A 132 5.43 -9.80 8.31
C GLY A 132 4.93 -9.54 9.72
N CYS A 133 4.08 -8.53 9.91
CA CYS A 133 3.44 -8.24 11.20
C CYS A 133 2.57 -9.39 11.67
N PHE A 134 1.81 -10.00 10.77
CA PHE A 134 1.00 -11.19 11.06
C PHE A 134 1.85 -12.36 11.58
N LEU A 135 2.99 -12.65 10.94
CA LEU A 135 3.87 -13.73 11.37
C LEU A 135 4.69 -13.40 12.62
N GLY A 136 5.06 -12.13 12.78
CA GLY A 136 5.81 -11.61 13.92
C GLY A 136 4.98 -11.35 15.17
N GLY A 137 3.64 -11.37 15.08
CA GLY A 137 2.73 -11.12 16.20
C GLY A 137 2.52 -9.64 16.53
N CYS A 138 2.71 -8.73 15.58
CA CYS A 138 2.54 -7.28 15.77
C CYS A 138 1.16 -6.79 15.32
N GLY A 139 0.54 -5.85 16.04
CA GLY A 139 -0.69 -5.14 15.64
C GLY A 139 -1.97 -5.92 15.93
N VAL A 140 -2.15 -6.35 17.17
CA VAL A 140 -3.12 -7.36 17.61
C VAL A 140 -4.57 -6.93 17.36
N GLY A 141 -5.38 -7.88 16.88
CA GLY A 141 -6.81 -7.70 16.71
C GLY A 141 -7.60 -7.91 17.99
N ILE A 142 -8.87 -7.51 17.99
CA ILE A 142 -9.79 -7.76 19.10
C ILE A 142 -9.85 -9.26 19.44
N ALA A 143 -10.05 -9.56 20.73
CA ALA A 143 -10.28 -10.91 21.20
C ALA A 143 -11.53 -11.49 20.52
N SER A 144 -11.41 -12.68 19.94
CA SER A 144 -12.50 -13.28 19.18
C SER A 144 -12.47 -14.80 19.27
N ASN A 145 -13.64 -15.40 19.44
CA ASN A 145 -13.84 -16.85 19.47
C ASN A 145 -14.26 -17.44 18.12
N LEU A 146 -14.18 -16.64 17.04
CA LEU A 146 -14.49 -17.09 15.69
C LEU A 146 -13.56 -18.23 15.25
N PHE A 147 -14.04 -19.09 14.35
CA PHE A 147 -13.31 -20.29 13.91
C PHE A 147 -11.96 -19.99 13.23
N PHE A 148 -11.81 -18.79 12.65
CA PHE A 148 -10.60 -18.32 12.01
C PHE A 148 -9.76 -17.37 12.89
N ALA A 149 -10.11 -17.22 14.17
CA ALA A 149 -9.29 -16.49 15.13
C ALA A 149 -8.06 -17.33 15.51
N ILE A 150 -6.90 -16.69 15.61
CA ILE A 150 -5.59 -17.36 15.72
C ILE A 150 -4.91 -16.89 17.01
N PRO A 151 -4.25 -17.80 17.76
CA PRO A 151 -3.42 -17.38 18.89
C PRO A 151 -2.23 -16.54 18.39
N MET A 152 -2.04 -15.35 18.99
CA MET A 152 -0.92 -14.46 18.68
C MET A 152 0.17 -14.56 19.76
N VAL A 153 1.43 -14.41 19.35
CA VAL A 153 2.56 -14.42 20.29
C VAL A 153 2.47 -13.22 21.22
N GLY A 154 2.65 -13.44 22.52
CA GLY A 154 2.64 -12.36 23.53
C GLY A 154 1.26 -11.96 24.03
N VAL A 155 0.17 -12.60 23.57
CA VAL A 155 -1.19 -12.28 24.00
C VAL A 155 -1.98 -13.55 24.34
N ILE A 156 -2.73 -13.50 25.44
CA ILE A 156 -3.59 -14.59 25.89
C ILE A 156 -4.89 -14.58 25.08
N GLY A 157 -5.29 -15.76 24.57
CA GLY A 157 -6.54 -15.94 23.82
C GLY A 157 -6.39 -15.87 22.30
N LYS A 158 -7.46 -16.24 21.58
CA LYS A 158 -7.52 -16.16 20.12
C LYS A 158 -7.86 -14.74 19.68
N ARG A 159 -7.13 -14.25 18.68
CA ARG A 159 -7.25 -12.88 18.16
C ARG A 159 -7.70 -12.88 16.72
N PHE A 160 -8.42 -11.84 16.36
CA PHE A 160 -8.85 -11.64 14.98
C PHE A 160 -7.61 -11.29 14.11
N PRO A 161 -7.35 -12.00 13.00
CA PRO A 161 -6.15 -11.79 12.19
C PRO A 161 -6.28 -10.57 11.26
N VAL A 162 -6.41 -9.37 11.83
CA VAL A 162 -6.65 -8.11 11.11
C VAL A 162 -5.58 -7.85 10.05
N GLN A 163 -4.32 -8.14 10.35
CA GLN A 163 -3.17 -7.88 9.47
C GLN A 163 -3.22 -8.74 8.19
N ALA A 164 -3.69 -9.98 8.31
CA ALA A 164 -3.90 -10.85 7.15
C ALA A 164 -5.02 -10.31 6.25
N LEU A 165 -6.11 -9.83 6.84
CA LEU A 165 -7.20 -9.18 6.09
C LEU A 165 -6.77 -7.87 5.44
N GLU A 166 -5.98 -7.04 6.14
CA GLU A 166 -5.40 -5.84 5.55
C GLU A 166 -4.50 -6.20 4.35
N ALA A 167 -3.64 -7.21 4.47
CA ALA A 167 -2.78 -7.66 3.38
C ALA A 167 -3.60 -8.16 2.18
N ILE A 168 -4.68 -8.93 2.41
CA ILE A 168 -5.60 -9.40 1.36
C ILE A 168 -6.30 -8.21 0.69
N ALA A 169 -6.86 -7.29 1.46
CA ALA A 169 -7.56 -6.12 0.94
C ALA A 169 -6.63 -5.22 0.12
N LEU A 170 -5.42 -4.94 0.62
CA LEU A 170 -4.41 -4.17 -0.11
C LEU A 170 -3.91 -4.90 -1.35
N SER A 171 -3.84 -6.23 -1.35
CA SER A 171 -3.51 -7.03 -2.55
C SER A 171 -4.57 -6.87 -3.63
N LEU A 172 -5.86 -6.88 -3.27
CA LEU A 172 -6.95 -6.62 -4.22
C LEU A 172 -6.88 -5.20 -4.79
N VAL A 173 -6.53 -4.22 -3.95
CA VAL A 173 -6.28 -2.84 -4.37
C VAL A 173 -5.10 -2.78 -5.35
N LEU A 174 -3.99 -3.46 -5.04
CA LEU A 174 -2.83 -3.49 -5.93
C LEU A 174 -3.18 -4.08 -7.30
N VAL A 175 -3.92 -5.20 -7.35
CA VAL A 175 -4.38 -5.79 -8.62
C VAL A 175 -5.24 -4.81 -9.43
N ARG A 176 -6.15 -4.10 -8.75
CA ARG A 176 -7.03 -3.11 -9.39
C ARG A 176 -6.27 -1.89 -9.92
N ILE A 177 -5.30 -1.39 -9.15
CA ILE A 177 -4.47 -0.24 -9.52
C ILE A 177 -3.47 -0.63 -10.60
N TRP A 178 -2.89 -1.83 -10.54
CA TRP A 178 -1.92 -2.33 -11.50
C TRP A 178 -2.45 -2.24 -12.93
N SER A 179 -3.68 -2.71 -13.16
CA SER A 179 -4.30 -2.62 -14.48
C SER A 179 -4.43 -1.19 -15.00
N LYS A 180 -4.58 -0.19 -14.13
CA LYS A 180 -4.64 1.23 -14.53
C LYS A 180 -3.25 1.81 -14.69
N ALA A 181 -2.33 1.48 -13.78
CA ALA A 181 -0.95 1.94 -13.78
C ALA A 181 -0.18 1.44 -15.01
N THR A 182 -0.51 0.29 -15.60
CA THR A 182 0.16 -0.16 -16.84
C THR A 182 -0.35 0.53 -18.11
N HIS A 183 -1.41 1.34 -18.02
CA HIS A 183 -1.98 2.07 -19.16
C HIS A 183 -1.78 3.57 -18.98
N PHE A 184 -1.92 4.33 -20.06
CA PHE A 184 -1.83 5.78 -19.99
C PHE A 184 -2.87 6.35 -19.02
N HIS A 185 -2.41 7.16 -18.07
CA HIS A 185 -3.26 7.89 -17.14
C HIS A 185 -2.67 9.28 -16.85
N PRO A 186 -3.49 10.25 -16.41
CA PRO A 186 -2.99 11.53 -15.95
C PRO A 186 -2.07 11.36 -14.73
N ARG A 187 -1.05 12.23 -14.63
CA ARG A 187 -0.07 12.21 -13.55
C ARG A 187 -0.74 12.59 -12.22
N GLY A 188 -0.42 11.86 -11.16
CA GLY A 188 -1.02 11.98 -9.83
C GLY A 188 -2.32 11.17 -9.65
N LEU A 189 -2.84 10.52 -10.70
CA LEU A 189 -4.08 9.75 -10.58
C LEU A 189 -3.88 8.51 -9.70
N ILE A 190 -2.75 7.83 -9.85
CA ILE A 190 -2.49 6.58 -9.12
C ILE A 190 -2.24 6.89 -7.65
N VAL A 191 -1.47 7.94 -7.34
CA VAL A 191 -1.23 8.42 -5.97
C VAL A 191 -2.56 8.69 -5.26
N SER A 192 -3.48 9.40 -5.94
CA SER A 192 -4.78 9.75 -5.38
C SER A 192 -5.64 8.53 -5.08
N GLN A 193 -5.68 7.56 -6.00
CA GLN A 193 -6.44 6.33 -5.82
C GLN A 193 -5.82 5.44 -4.74
N CYS A 194 -4.49 5.32 -4.70
CA CYS A 194 -3.79 4.59 -3.65
C CYS A 194 -4.13 5.16 -2.27
N LEU A 195 -4.07 6.49 -2.08
CA LEU A 195 -4.39 7.13 -0.80
C LEU A 195 -5.84 6.87 -0.37
N ILE A 196 -6.80 7.01 -1.29
CA ILE A 196 -8.22 6.73 -1.01
C ILE A 196 -8.40 5.26 -0.62
N TYR A 197 -7.82 4.32 -1.37
CA TYR A 197 -8.01 2.89 -1.10
C TYR A 197 -7.29 2.44 0.18
N ILE A 198 -6.06 2.90 0.44
CA ILE A 198 -5.34 2.60 1.69
C ILE A 198 -6.13 3.17 2.87
N GLY A 199 -6.55 4.44 2.79
CA GLY A 199 -7.35 5.07 3.83
C GLY A 199 -8.67 4.33 4.07
N ALA A 200 -9.38 3.90 3.02
CA ALA A 200 -10.62 3.14 3.15
C ALA A 200 -10.39 1.76 3.80
N VAL A 201 -9.36 1.02 3.39
CA VAL A 201 -9.02 -0.29 3.99
C VAL A 201 -8.69 -0.12 5.47
N LYS A 202 -7.86 0.87 5.81
CA LYS A 202 -7.51 1.17 7.21
C LYS A 202 -8.75 1.57 8.01
N LEU A 203 -9.59 2.46 7.49
CA LEU A 203 -10.82 2.92 8.17
C LEU A 203 -11.78 1.75 8.46
N LEU A 204 -11.96 0.83 7.51
CA LEU A 204 -12.85 -0.32 7.66
C LEU A 204 -12.33 -1.35 8.67
N LEU A 205 -11.01 -1.51 8.78
CA LEU A 205 -10.38 -2.54 9.61
C LEU A 205 -9.90 -2.01 10.98
N GLU A 206 -9.90 -0.69 11.19
CA GLU A 206 -9.51 -0.05 12.45
C GLU A 206 -10.33 -0.52 13.66
N PRO A 207 -11.69 -0.65 13.59
CA PRO A 207 -12.49 -1.12 14.72
C PRO A 207 -12.19 -2.57 15.14
N LEU A 208 -11.48 -3.33 14.31
CA LEU A 208 -11.13 -4.72 14.57
C LEU A 208 -9.77 -4.85 15.28
N LYS A 209 -9.04 -3.75 15.46
CA LYS A 209 -7.76 -3.72 16.20
C LYS A 209 -8.01 -3.48 17.68
N GLU A 210 -7.17 -4.09 18.51
CA GLU A 210 -7.18 -3.86 19.96
C GLU A 210 -6.57 -2.49 20.29
N ASP A 211 -5.40 -2.19 19.71
CA ASP A 211 -4.78 -0.87 19.78
C ASP A 211 -5.27 0.01 18.61
N SER A 212 -6.43 0.64 18.77
CA SER A 212 -6.94 1.57 17.76
C SER A 212 -6.13 2.87 17.79
N GLY A 213 -5.43 3.20 16.69
CA GLY A 213 -4.73 4.48 16.50
C GLY A 213 -5.69 5.63 16.16
N GLY A 214 -6.99 5.34 16.08
CA GLY A 214 -8.06 6.29 15.81
C GLY A 214 -8.36 6.47 14.31
N PHE A 215 -9.50 7.10 14.01
CA PHE A 215 -9.98 7.29 12.64
C PHE A 215 -9.34 8.47 11.90
N LEU A 216 -8.61 9.34 12.62
CA LEU A 216 -8.06 10.57 12.06
C LEU A 216 -7.13 10.31 10.88
N PHE A 217 -6.18 9.38 11.02
CA PHE A 217 -5.23 9.10 9.95
C PHE A 217 -5.87 8.47 8.70
N PRO A 218 -6.71 7.43 8.80
CA PRO A 218 -7.44 6.93 7.63
C PRO A 218 -8.25 8.02 6.91
N LEU A 219 -8.89 8.92 7.66
CA LEU A 219 -9.65 10.04 7.10
C LEU A 219 -8.76 11.06 6.39
N THR A 220 -7.60 11.42 6.96
CA THR A 220 -6.69 12.38 6.30
C THR A 220 -6.15 11.83 4.99
N LEU A 221 -5.85 10.54 4.90
CA LEU A 221 -5.46 9.90 3.64
C LEU A 221 -6.57 9.98 2.59
N ILE A 222 -7.82 9.70 2.98
CA ILE A 222 -8.98 9.78 2.06
C ILE A 222 -9.18 11.22 1.59
N ILE A 223 -9.19 12.19 2.50
CA ILE A 223 -9.38 13.61 2.18
C ILE A 223 -8.26 14.11 1.25
N LEU A 224 -7.00 13.78 1.56
CA LEU A 224 -5.86 14.15 0.74
C LEU A 224 -5.95 13.52 -0.66
N GLY A 225 -6.29 12.23 -0.74
CA GLY A 225 -6.46 11.55 -2.01
C GLY A 225 -7.60 12.15 -2.85
N ILE A 226 -8.74 12.47 -2.24
CA ILE A 226 -9.86 13.17 -2.90
C ILE A 226 -9.43 14.55 -3.39
N HIS A 227 -8.70 15.30 -2.57
CA HIS A 227 -8.21 16.63 -2.94
C HIS A 227 -7.28 16.56 -4.16
N ILE A 228 -6.33 15.63 -4.17
CA ILE A 228 -5.42 15.42 -5.32
C ILE A 228 -6.22 15.01 -6.56
N PHE A 229 -7.19 14.10 -6.41
CA PHE A 229 -8.05 13.67 -7.52
C PHE A 229 -8.79 14.84 -8.17
N TYR A 230 -9.48 15.66 -7.38
CA TYR A 230 -10.20 16.82 -7.93
C TYR A 230 -9.27 17.91 -8.45
N ARG A 231 -8.09 18.09 -7.86
CA ARG A 231 -7.09 19.03 -8.39
C ARG A 231 -6.64 18.65 -9.80
N ILE A 232 -6.48 17.36 -10.07
CA ILE A 232 -6.11 16.85 -11.42
C ILE A 232 -7.24 17.09 -12.43
N TYR A 233 -8.50 16.94 -12.01
CA TYR A 233 -9.69 17.11 -12.86
C TYR A 233 -10.35 18.49 -12.76
N SER A 234 -9.69 19.47 -12.13
CA SER A 234 -10.31 20.74 -11.70
C SER A 234 -10.86 21.60 -12.85
N GLY A 235 -10.51 21.30 -14.10
CA GLY A 235 -11.09 21.93 -15.30
C GLY A 235 -12.31 21.21 -15.91
N LYS A 236 -12.68 20.02 -15.42
CA LYS A 236 -13.76 19.18 -16.00
C LYS A 236 -14.76 18.64 -14.96
N ARG A 237 -14.41 18.57 -13.68
CA ARG A 237 -15.25 18.00 -12.63
C ARG A 237 -15.13 18.78 -11.32
N THR A 238 -16.27 19.06 -10.70
CA THR A 238 -16.37 19.64 -9.36
C THR A 238 -17.04 18.65 -8.42
N LEU A 239 -16.57 18.60 -7.18
CA LEU A 239 -17.06 17.67 -6.14
C LEU A 239 -18.58 17.82 -5.94
N LEU A 240 -19.07 19.07 -5.92
CA LEU A 240 -20.50 19.36 -5.80
C LEU A 240 -21.33 18.85 -6.98
N ALA A 241 -20.80 18.92 -8.22
CA ALA A 241 -21.49 18.41 -9.40
C ALA A 241 -21.56 16.87 -9.39
N ASP A 242 -20.49 16.20 -8.96
CA ASP A 242 -20.46 14.75 -8.83
C ASP A 242 -21.39 14.27 -7.69
N ILE A 243 -21.43 14.94 -6.54
CA ILE A 243 -22.40 14.65 -5.46
C ILE A 243 -23.84 14.83 -5.95
N LYS A 244 -24.14 15.95 -6.61
CA LYS A 244 -25.50 16.22 -7.12
C LYS A 244 -25.93 15.19 -8.15
N SER A 245 -25.01 14.79 -9.04
CA SER A 245 -25.26 13.74 -10.04
C SER A 245 -25.48 12.38 -9.40
N PHE A 246 -24.68 12.04 -8.38
CA PHE A 246 -24.81 10.80 -7.62
C PHE A 246 -26.13 10.74 -6.86
N LEU A 247 -26.50 11.80 -6.14
CA LEU A 247 -27.79 11.89 -5.45
C LEU A 247 -28.96 11.76 -6.43
N LYS A 248 -28.87 12.40 -7.61
CA LYS A 248 -29.88 12.30 -8.66
C LYS A 248 -30.00 10.87 -9.20
N PHE A 249 -28.88 10.16 -9.34
CA PHE A 249 -28.85 8.74 -9.71
C PHE A 249 -29.42 7.83 -8.62
N VAL A 250 -29.10 8.07 -7.35
CA VAL A 250 -29.66 7.29 -6.23
C VAL A 250 -31.17 7.51 -6.14
N LEU A 251 -31.64 8.75 -6.25
CA LEU A 251 -33.06 9.07 -6.28
C LEU A 251 -33.77 8.44 -7.48
N SER A 252 -33.13 8.39 -8.66
CA SER A 252 -33.72 7.74 -9.83
C SER A 252 -33.82 6.21 -9.70
N LEU A 253 -32.95 5.58 -8.91
CA LEU A 253 -33.09 4.14 -8.60
C LEU A 253 -34.35 3.81 -7.78
N PHE A 254 -34.81 4.74 -6.94
CA PHE A 254 -36.03 4.55 -6.15
C PHE A 254 -37.30 4.94 -6.93
N ASN A 255 -37.24 5.98 -7.76
CA ASN A 255 -38.42 6.52 -8.44
C ASN A 255 -38.67 5.96 -9.84
N ASP A 256 -37.67 5.40 -10.54
CA ASP A 256 -37.80 4.99 -11.94
C ASP A 256 -37.39 3.53 -12.17
N THR A 257 -38.38 2.71 -12.54
CA THR A 257 -38.22 1.29 -12.88
C THR A 257 -37.26 1.09 -14.06
N LYS A 258 -37.21 2.01 -15.03
CA LYS A 258 -36.27 1.94 -16.16
C LYS A 258 -34.84 2.20 -15.72
N ALA A 259 -34.61 3.21 -14.87
CA ALA A 259 -33.29 3.50 -14.32
C ALA A 259 -32.74 2.31 -13.50
N ARG A 260 -33.59 1.65 -12.70
CA ARG A 260 -33.24 0.43 -11.97
C ARG A 260 -32.83 -0.71 -12.91
N ASN A 261 -33.62 -0.97 -13.96
CA ASN A 261 -33.30 -2.01 -14.94
C ASN A 261 -31.98 -1.71 -15.68
N LEU A 262 -31.72 -0.44 -16.01
CA LEU A 262 -30.49 -0.01 -16.68
C LEU A 262 -29.26 -0.17 -15.75
N ALA A 263 -29.39 0.17 -14.47
CA ALA A 263 -28.33 -0.03 -13.49
C ALA A 263 -28.02 -1.52 -13.29
N VAL A 264 -29.04 -2.38 -13.19
CA VAL A 264 -28.85 -3.84 -13.10
C VAL A 264 -28.19 -4.39 -14.36
N GLN A 265 -28.57 -3.91 -15.55
CA GLN A 265 -27.91 -4.29 -16.81
C GLN A 265 -26.45 -3.83 -16.86
N GLN A 266 -26.13 -2.62 -16.41
CA GLN A 266 -24.75 -2.14 -16.33
C GLN A 266 -23.91 -2.96 -15.36
N ILE A 267 -24.45 -3.32 -14.20
CA ILE A 267 -23.78 -4.20 -13.24
C ILE A 267 -23.55 -5.58 -13.85
N LYS A 268 -24.58 -6.19 -14.48
CA LYS A 268 -24.44 -7.47 -15.20
C LYS A 268 -23.37 -7.41 -16.28
N LYS A 269 -23.36 -6.35 -17.09
CA LYS A 269 -22.37 -6.14 -18.17
C LYS A 269 -20.96 -5.95 -17.61
N SER A 270 -20.80 -5.15 -16.55
CA SER A 270 -19.53 -4.93 -15.86
C SER A 270 -18.97 -6.24 -15.30
N TRP A 271 -19.83 -7.02 -14.63
CA TRP A 271 -19.46 -8.32 -14.07
C TRP A 271 -19.08 -9.32 -15.16
N TYR A 272 -19.84 -9.38 -16.27
CA TYR A 272 -19.52 -10.21 -17.43
C TYR A 272 -18.17 -9.84 -18.06
N ASN A 273 -17.92 -8.54 -18.26
CA ASN A 273 -16.65 -8.04 -18.81
C ASN A 273 -15.46 -8.36 -17.90
N GLN A 274 -15.62 -8.21 -16.59
CA GLN A 274 -14.59 -8.60 -15.62
C GLN A 274 -14.34 -10.11 -15.65
N LYS A 275 -15.40 -10.92 -15.67
CA LYS A 275 -15.29 -12.39 -15.75
C LYS A 275 -14.57 -12.83 -17.01
N ILE A 276 -14.88 -12.25 -18.17
CA ILE A 276 -14.16 -12.54 -19.42
C ILE A 276 -12.73 -12.07 -19.36
N SER A 277 -12.47 -10.85 -18.88
CA SER A 277 -11.11 -10.30 -18.75
C SER A 277 -10.24 -11.25 -17.91
N ILE A 278 -10.74 -11.69 -16.76
CA ILE A 278 -10.06 -12.65 -15.88
C ILE A 278 -9.87 -14.00 -16.59
N ALA A 279 -10.91 -14.54 -17.25
CA ALA A 279 -10.82 -15.82 -17.97
C ALA A 279 -9.81 -15.77 -19.13
N TRP A 280 -9.75 -14.64 -19.84
CA TRP A 280 -8.81 -14.39 -20.93
C TRP A 280 -7.39 -14.24 -20.40
N GLN A 281 -7.20 -13.49 -19.32
CA GLN A 281 -5.92 -13.38 -18.62
C GLN A 281 -5.43 -14.76 -18.13
N MET A 282 -6.30 -15.58 -17.54
CA MET A 282 -5.95 -16.94 -17.11
C MET A 282 -5.58 -17.86 -18.29
N ARG A 283 -6.33 -17.82 -19.40
CA ARG A 283 -5.99 -18.58 -20.63
C ARG A 283 -4.65 -18.15 -21.23
N ASN A 284 -4.39 -16.85 -21.26
CA ASN A 284 -3.12 -16.33 -21.77
C ASN A 284 -1.95 -16.49 -20.81
N PHE A 285 -2.21 -16.60 -19.50
CA PHE A 285 -1.20 -16.94 -18.51
C PHE A 285 -0.58 -18.32 -18.79
N GLY A 286 -1.39 -19.31 -19.19
CA GLY A 286 -0.90 -20.61 -19.64
C GLY A 286 -0.02 -20.54 -20.90
N LYS A 287 -0.38 -19.67 -21.87
CA LYS A 287 0.45 -19.42 -23.08
C LYS A 287 1.74 -18.68 -22.75
N PHE A 288 1.71 -17.75 -21.79
CA PHE A 288 2.88 -17.03 -21.30
C PHE A 288 3.87 -17.97 -20.60
N LEU A 289 3.38 -18.89 -19.76
CA LEU A 289 4.20 -19.94 -19.13
C LEU A 289 4.83 -20.88 -20.16
N ARG A 290 4.08 -21.32 -21.18
CA ARG A 290 4.61 -22.16 -22.27
C ARG A 290 5.68 -21.44 -23.10
N ARG A 291 5.55 -20.14 -23.36
CA ARG A 291 6.57 -19.35 -24.07
C ARG A 291 7.88 -19.21 -23.28
N LYS A 292 7.83 -19.25 -21.94
CA LYS A 292 9.05 -19.26 -21.10
C LYS A 292 9.73 -20.63 -21.04
N HIS A 293 8.99 -21.72 -21.22
CA HIS A 293 9.54 -23.09 -21.27
C HIS A 293 10.09 -23.50 -22.65
N VAL A 294 9.97 -22.65 -23.67
CA VAL A 294 10.54 -22.90 -25.00
C VAL A 294 11.66 -21.90 -25.26
N LYS A 295 12.83 -22.19 -24.69
CA LYS A 295 14.19 -21.92 -25.23
C LYS A 295 15.23 -22.17 -24.13
N ILE A 296 15.49 -23.45 -23.85
CA ILE A 296 16.84 -23.94 -23.57
C ILE A 296 16.95 -25.23 -24.38
N ALA A 297 17.60 -25.14 -25.52
CA ALA A 297 18.02 -26.28 -26.31
C ALA A 297 19.15 -25.81 -27.22
N PRO A 298 20.12 -26.68 -27.47
CA PRO A 298 21.15 -27.15 -26.54
C PRO A 298 22.42 -26.28 -26.59
#